data_AF-A0A7C2ZFA0-F1
#
_entry.id   AF-A0A7C2ZFA0-F1
#
_cell.length_a   1.000
_cell.length_b   1.000
_cell.length_c   1.000
_cell.angle_alpha   90.00
_cell.angle_beta   90.00
_cell.angle_gamma   90.00
#
_symmetry.space_group_name_H-M   'P 1'
#
loop_
_entity.id
_entity.type
_entity.pdbx_description
1 polymer ?
#
loop_
_entity_poly.entity_id
_entity_poly.type
_entity_poly.pdbx_seq_one_letter_code
_entity_poly.pdbx_strand_id
1 'polypeptide(L)'
;MALFKKRKEERKDDLWEKCRSCQEVVLKRELERNLRVCPKCGYHFPISARRRLEITLDTGSFEEMDPHLSPTDPLKFKDTKR
;
A
#
# COMPACT_ATOMS: atom_id res chain seq x y z
N MET A 1 -21.49 22.23 18.28
CA MET A 1 -21.16 20.85 17.86
C MET A 1 -19.69 20.81 17.47
N ALA A 2 -18.80 20.50 18.41
CA ALA A 2 -17.36 20.53 18.18
C ALA A 2 -16.94 19.43 17.20
N LEU A 3 -16.41 19.84 16.05
CA LEU A 3 -15.76 18.97 15.06
C LEU A 3 -14.43 18.48 15.64
N PHE A 4 -14.44 17.31 16.27
CA PHE A 4 -13.23 16.62 16.69
C PHE A 4 -12.45 16.13 15.45
N LYS A 5 -11.62 17.01 14.89
CA LYS A 5 -10.61 16.64 13.87
C LYS A 5 -9.52 15.83 14.57
N LYS A 6 -9.62 14.51 14.53
CA LYS A 6 -8.63 13.58 15.08
C LYS A 6 -7.29 13.83 14.36
N ARG A 7 -6.32 14.45 15.04
CA ARG A 7 -4.95 14.55 14.54
C ARG A 7 -4.38 13.13 14.46
N LYS A 8 -3.93 12.73 13.27
CA LYS A 8 -3.25 11.46 13.05
C LYS A 8 -1.85 11.60 13.66
N GLU A 9 -1.69 11.22 14.93
CA GLU A 9 -0.37 11.07 15.53
C GLU A 9 0.39 10.00 14.72
N GLU A 10 1.42 10.43 14.00
CA GLU A 10 2.40 9.53 13.40
C GLU A 10 3.13 8.82 14.55
N ARG A 11 2.70 7.59 14.87
CA ARG A 11 3.42 6.73 15.81
C ARG A 11 4.84 6.53 15.29
N LYS A 12 5.84 6.87 16.11
CA LYS A 12 7.27 6.72 15.83
C LYS A 12 7.66 5.28 15.46
N ASP A 13 6.86 4.30 15.87
CA ASP A 13 7.05 2.88 15.57
C ASP A 13 6.97 2.55 14.06
N ASP A 14 6.44 3.46 13.23
CA ASP A 14 6.16 3.18 11.83
C ASP A 14 7.25 3.68 10.84
N LEU A 15 8.38 4.19 11.33
CA LEU A 15 9.43 4.76 10.47
C LEU A 15 10.32 3.72 9.79
N TRP A 16 10.41 2.52 10.37
CA TRP A 16 11.33 1.47 9.95
C TRP A 16 10.57 0.23 9.48
N GLU A 17 11.10 -0.46 8.46
CA GLU A 17 10.52 -1.71 7.94
C GLU A 17 11.64 -2.73 7.70
N LYS A 18 11.44 -3.95 8.19
CA LYS A 18 12.41 -5.04 8.02
C LYS A 18 12.23 -5.72 6.66
N CYS A 19 13.29 -5.82 5.89
CA CYS A 19 13.30 -6.53 4.61
C CYS A 19 13.10 -8.04 4.82
N ARG A 20 12.13 -8.65 4.13
CA ARG A 20 11.86 -10.10 4.23
C ARG A 20 12.94 -10.97 3.57
N SER A 21 13.75 -10.39 2.68
CA SER A 21 14.80 -11.10 1.95
C SER A 21 16.15 -11.05 2.69
N CYS A 22 16.70 -9.85 2.91
CA CYS A 22 18.04 -9.69 3.52
C CYS A 22 18.01 -9.37 5.03
N GLN A 23 16.83 -9.25 5.63
CA GLN A 23 16.64 -8.93 7.05
C GLN A 23 17.12 -7.55 7.52
N GLU A 24 17.63 -6.71 6.63
CA GLU A 24 18.00 -5.34 6.93
C GLU A 24 16.79 -4.50 7.37
N VAL A 25 16.99 -3.62 8.35
CA VAL A 25 15.98 -2.64 8.76
C VAL A 25 16.17 -1.38 7.92
N VAL A 26 15.19 -1.07 7.07
CA VAL A 26 15.26 0.05 6.13
C VAL A 26 14.29 1.15 6.57
N LEU A 27 14.70 2.41 6.42
CA LEU A 27 13.82 3.55 6.69
C LEU A 27 12.71 3.60 5.63
N LYS A 28 11.44 3.69 6.02
CA LYS A 28 10.32 3.72 5.07
C LYS A 28 10.41 4.84 4.04
N ARG A 29 10.91 6.03 4.43
CA ARG A 29 11.14 7.14 3.49
C ARG A 29 12.18 6.83 2.41
N GLU A 30 13.14 5.95 2.71
CA GLU A 30 14.09 5.47 1.72
C GLU A 30 13.44 4.46 0.78
N LEU A 31 12.64 3.53 1.31
CA LEU A 31 11.83 2.63 0.48
C LEU A 31 10.90 3.40 -0.44
N GLU A 32 10.18 4.42 0.05
CA GLU A 32 9.29 5.24 -0.78
C GLU A 32 10.01 5.98 -1.91
N ARG A 33 11.20 6.54 -1.64
CA ARG A 33 12.04 7.17 -2.67
C ARG A 33 12.56 6.16 -3.69
N ASN A 34 12.80 4.92 -3.27
CA ASN A 34 13.29 3.84 -4.13
C ASN A 34 12.17 2.93 -4.65
N LEU A 35 10.94 3.46 -4.80
CA LEU A 35 9.78 2.74 -5.36
C LEU A 35 9.50 1.39 -4.69
N ARG A 36 9.69 1.35 -3.36
CA ARG A 36 9.50 0.17 -2.50
C ARG A 36 10.43 -1.00 -2.88
N VAL A 37 11.64 -0.69 -3.35
CA VAL A 37 12.72 -1.68 -3.59
C VAL A 37 13.78 -1.56 -2.50
N CYS A 38 14.20 -2.69 -1.93
CA CYS A 38 15.26 -2.72 -0.92
C CYS A 38 16.58 -2.19 -1.52
N PRO A 39 17.19 -1.13 -0.97
CA PRO A 39 18.43 -0.58 -1.49
C PRO A 39 19.64 -1.50 -1.27
N LYS A 40 19.54 -2.48 -0.37
CA LYS A 40 20.62 -3.42 -0.06
C LYS A 40 20.63 -4.68 -0.93
N CYS A 41 19.46 -5.25 -1.22
CA CYS A 41 19.37 -6.54 -1.92
C CYS A 41 18.45 -6.55 -3.15
N GLY A 42 17.82 -5.43 -3.50
CA GLY A 42 16.91 -5.35 -4.66
C GLY A 42 15.55 -6.03 -4.45
N TYR A 43 15.23 -6.54 -3.26
CA TYR A 43 13.92 -7.12 -2.98
C TYR A 43 12.79 -6.10 -3.17
N HIS A 44 11.79 -6.47 -3.97
CA HIS A 44 10.60 -5.65 -4.20
C HIS A 44 9.59 -5.89 -3.08
N PHE A 45 9.34 -4.86 -2.28
CA PHE A 45 8.27 -4.89 -1.29
C PHE A 45 6.90 -4.78 -1.99
N PRO A 46 5.85 -5.37 -1.41
CA PRO A 46 4.51 -5.21 -1.93
C PRO A 46 4.09 -3.73 -1.88
N ILE A 47 3.35 -3.33 -2.90
CA ILE A 47 2.69 -2.02 -3.02
C ILE A 47 1.23 -2.23 -3.39
N SER A 48 0.38 -1.25 -3.07
CA SER A 48 -1.02 -1.29 -3.49
C SER A 48 -1.15 -1.12 -5.00
N ALA A 49 -2.27 -1.60 -5.57
CA ALA A 49 -2.58 -1.42 -6.98
C ALA A 49 -2.60 0.07 -7.37
N ARG A 50 -3.18 0.94 -6.53
CA ARG A 50 -3.19 2.40 -6.75
C ARG A 50 -1.78 2.99 -6.81
N ARG A 51 -0.90 2.59 -5.89
CA ARG A 51 0.49 3.03 -5.89
C ARG A 51 1.23 2.57 -7.14
N ARG A 52 0.94 1.36 -7.64
CA ARG A 52 1.52 0.85 -8.89
C ARG A 52 1.10 1.73 -10.08
N LEU A 53 -0.16 2.15 -10.16
CA LEU A 53 -0.63 3.05 -11.22
C LEU A 53 0.12 4.38 -11.20
N GLU A 54 0.26 5.01 -10.03
CA GLU A 54 0.96 6.29 -9.86
C GLU A 54 2.42 6.27 -10.33
N ILE A 55 3.13 5.15 -10.15
CA ILE A 55 4.55 5.05 -10.51
C ILE A 55 4.78 4.64 -11.97
N THR A 56 3.74 4.16 -12.65
CA THR A 56 3.84 3.58 -14.00
C THR A 56 3.22 4.49 -15.06
N LEU A 57 2.17 5.23 -14.73
CA LEU A 57 1.45 6.08 -15.67
C LEU A 57 1.83 7.55 -15.49
N ASP A 58 1.71 8.32 -16.57
CA ASP A 58 1.93 9.77 -16.50
C ASP A 58 0.91 10.42 -15.57
N THR A 59 1.35 11.44 -14.83
CA THR A 59 0.51 12.11 -13.83
C THR A 59 -0.74 12.68 -14.49
N GLY A 60 -1.92 12.30 -13.97
CA GLY A 60 -3.21 12.74 -14.48
C GLY A 60 -3.71 12.02 -15.74
N SER A 61 -2.96 11.06 -16.29
CA SER A 61 -3.36 10.30 -17.47
C SER A 61 -4.27 9.09 -17.16
N PHE A 62 -4.33 8.66 -15.90
CA PHE A 62 -5.12 7.49 -15.52
C PHE A 62 -6.62 7.80 -15.49
N GLU A 63 -7.38 7.03 -16.27
CA GLU A 63 -8.85 7.00 -16.24
C GLU A 63 -9.30 5.62 -15.73
N GLU A 64 -10.10 5.60 -14.66
CA GLU A 64 -10.58 4.34 -14.08
C GLU A 64 -11.76 3.78 -14.86
N MET A 65 -11.62 2.53 -15.31
CA MET A 65 -12.70 1.79 -15.96
C MET A 65 -13.52 1.01 -14.93
N ASP A 66 -14.84 0.99 -15.11
CA ASP A 66 -15.78 0.23 -14.29
C ASP A 66 -15.68 0.44 -12.76
N PRO A 67 -15.68 1.69 -12.25
CA PRO A 67 -15.48 2.00 -10.82
C PRO A 67 -16.59 1.45 -9.91
N HIS A 68 -17.72 1.01 -10.47
CA HIS A 68 -18.86 0.45 -9.76
C HIS A 68 -18.92 -1.08 -9.83
N LEU A 69 -17.97 -1.73 -10.50
CA LEU A 69 -17.90 -3.19 -10.56
C LEU A 69 -17.58 -3.73 -9.16
N SER A 70 -18.43 -4.63 -8.69
CA SER A 70 -18.30 -5.25 -7.38
C SER A 70 -18.52 -6.76 -7.47
N PRO A 71 -17.85 -7.55 -6.61
CA PRO A 71 -18.04 -9.00 -6.58
C PRO A 71 -19.45 -9.33 -6.12
N THR A 72 -20.06 -10.34 -6.77
CA THR A 72 -21.30 -10.97 -6.31
C THR A 72 -20.98 -12.39 -5.82
N ASP A 73 -21.91 -12.99 -5.09
CA ASP A 73 -21.78 -14.37 -4.61
C ASP A 73 -22.82 -15.29 -5.31
N PRO A 74 -22.57 -15.72 -6.56
CA PRO A 74 -23.46 -16.61 -7.28
C PRO A 74 -23.48 -18.04 -6.69
N LEU A 75 -22.45 -18.41 -5.93
CA LEU A 75 -22.31 -19.74 -5.35
C LEU A 75 -22.91 -19.85 -3.94
N LYS A 76 -23.34 -18.73 -3.34
CA LYS A 76 -23.77 -18.64 -1.93
C LYS A 76 -22.70 -19.25 -1.01
N PHE A 77 -21.44 -18.94 -1.30
CA PHE A 77 -20.29 -19.56 -0.67
C PHE A 77 -20.23 -19.18 0.82
N LYS A 78 -20.09 -20.17 1.70
CA LYS A 78 -19.87 -19.95 3.13
C LYS A 78 -18.38 -19.99 3.43
N ASP A 79 -17.81 -18.85 3.80
CA ASP A 79 -16.44 -18.80 4.29
C ASP A 79 -16.31 -19.51 5.65
N THR A 80 -15.10 -19.98 5.92
CA THR A 80 -14.65 -20.62 7.15
C THR A 80 -14.65 -19.69 8.37
N LYS A 81 -14.67 -18.37 8.15
CA LYS A 81 -14.79 -17.37 9.22
C LYS A 81 -16.26 -17.02 9.47
N ARG A 82 -16.73 -17.29 10.70
CA ARG A 82 -17.96 -16.73 11.28
C ARG A 82 -17.76 -15.27 11.65
#